data_AF-A0A0R1SJ54-F1
#
_entry.id   AF-A0A0R1SJ54-F1
#
_cell.length_a   1.000
_cell.length_b   1.000
_cell.length_c   1.000
_cell.angle_alpha   90.00
_cell.angle_beta   90.00
_cell.angle_gamma   90.00
#
_symmetry.space_group_name_H-M   'P 1'
#
loop_
_entity.id
_entity.type
_entity.pdbx_description
1 polymer ?
#
loop_
_entity_poly.entity_id
_entity_poly.type
_entity_poly.pdbx_seq_one_letter_code
_entity_poly.pdbx_strand_id
1 'polypeptide(L)' 'MNWITLLGLIILVLSVSIHLIFLNRNISFKKHANGMPSPYRKPIMITGILNLVGIIILIIGLLIH' A
#
# COMPACT_ATOMS: atom_id res chain seq x y z
N MET A 1 -5.42 22.94 4.98
CA MET A 1 -5.00 21.77 4.19
C MET A 1 -5.25 22.08 2.74
N ASN A 2 -4.21 22.04 1.90
CA ASN A 2 -4.32 22.37 0.47
C ASN A 2 -5.01 21.22 -0.30
N TRP A 3 -5.62 21.51 -1.45
CA TRP A 3 -6.30 20.50 -2.28
C TRP A 3 -5.37 19.37 -2.72
N ILE A 4 -4.08 19.67 -2.89
CA ILE A 4 -3.04 18.69 -3.23
C ILE A 4 -2.81 17.69 -2.07
N THR A 5 -2.77 18.16 -0.82
CA THR A 5 -2.62 17.28 0.35
C THR A 5 -3.86 16.41 0.57
N LEU A 6 -5.05 16.94 0.28
CA LEU A 6 -6.28 16.14 0.29
C LEU A 6 -6.27 15.03 -0.77
N LEU A 7 -5.90 15.35 -2.02
CA LEU A 7 -5.77 14.35 -3.09
C LEU A 7 -4.70 13.29 -2.76
N GLY A 8 -3.56 13.71 -2.22
CA GLY A 8 -2.50 12.81 -1.77
C GLY A 8 -2.98 11.84 -0.68
N LEU A 9 -3.79 12.33 0.27
CA LEU A 9 -4.39 11.50 1.31
C LEU A 9 -5.36 10.46 0.72
N ILE A 10 -6.21 10.85 -0.23
CA ILE A 10 -7.15 9.93 -0.89
C ILE A 10 -6.40 8.81 -1.63
N ILE A 11 -5.35 9.17 -2.39
CA ILE A 11 -4.51 8.21 -3.10
C ILE A 11 -3.83 7.25 -2.12
N LEU A 12 -3.34 7.77 -0.99
CA LEU A 12 -2.73 6.95 0.05
C LEU A 12 -3.73 5.95 0.65
N VAL A 13 -4.95 6.38 0.96
CA VAL A 13 -6.01 5.50 1.48
C VAL A 13 -6.34 4.38 0.48
N LEU A 14 -6.47 4.71 -0.81
CA LEU A 14 -6.69 3.70 -1.86
C LEU A 14 -5.54 2.72 -1.95
N SER A 15 -4.29 3.21 -1.94
CA SER A 15 -3.10 2.36 -2.04
C SER A 15 -2.93 1.44 -0.82
N VAL A 16 -3.22 1.94 0.39
CA VAL A 16 -3.26 1.13 1.62
C VAL A 16 -4.35 0.06 1.53
N SER A 17 -5.53 0.40 1.03
CA SER A 17 -6.63 -0.54 0.85
C SER A 17 -6.25 -1.68 -0.10
N ILE A 18 -5.60 -1.36 -1.22
CA ILE A 18 -5.09 -2.35 -2.18
C ILE A 18 -4.02 -3.26 -1.53
N HIS A 19 -3.10 -2.68 -0.76
CA HIS A 19 -2.08 -3.45 -0.04
C HIS A 19 -2.72 -4.45 0.94
N LEU A 20 -3.72 -4.01 1.71
CA LEU A 20 -4.48 -4.86 2.63
C LEU A 20 -5.21 -6.00 1.91
N ILE A 21 -5.79 -5.75 0.73
CA ILE A 21 -6.42 -6.79 -0.09
C ILE A 21 -5.40 -7.86 -0.50
N PHE A 22 -4.23 -7.46 -1.02
CA PHE A 22 -3.19 -8.40 -1.41
C PHE A 22 -2.62 -9.16 -0.21
N LEU A 23 -2.47 -8.49 0.93
CA LEU A 23 -2.02 -9.12 2.17
C LEU A 23 -3.02 -10.17 2.65
N ASN A 24 -4.31 -9.85 2.66
CA ASN A 24 -5.36 -10.78 3.06
C ASN A 24 -5.43 -11.99 2.10
N ARG A 25 -5.35 -11.75 0.78
CA ARG A 25 -5.31 -12.83 -0.23
C ARG A 25 -4.08 -13.73 -0.04
N ASN A 26 -2.92 -13.16 0.27
CA ASN A 26 -1.70 -13.91 0.56
C ASN A 26 -1.82 -14.79 1.81
N ILE A 27 -2.42 -14.27 2.88
CA ILE A 27 -2.66 -15.04 4.11
C ILE A 27 -3.62 -16.19 3.82
N SER A 28 -4.73 -15.91 3.12
CA SER A 28 -5.68 -16.94 2.72
C SER A 28 -5.04 -18.01 1.84
N PHE A 29 -4.23 -17.61 0.85
CA PHE A 29 -3.50 -18.52 -0.01
C PHE A 29 -2.54 -19.41 0.79
N LYS A 30 -1.72 -18.83 1.67
CA LYS A 30 -0.77 -19.60 2.50
C LYS A 30 -1.44 -20.66 3.37
N LYS A 31 -2.67 -20.42 3.83
CA LYS A 31 -3.44 -21.42 4.61
C LYS A 31 -3.82 -22.65 3.79
N HIS A 32 -4.00 -22.51 2.48
CA HIS A 32 -4.49 -23.59 1.61
C HIS A 32 -3.40 -24.18 0.71
N ALA A 33 -2.30 -23.46 0.49
CA ALA A 33 -1.38 -23.76 -0.60
C ALA A 33 -0.18 -24.67 -0.24
N ASN A 34 -0.15 -25.33 0.92
CA ASN A 34 0.83 -26.38 1.30
C ASN A 34 2.27 -26.20 0.76
N GLY A 35 2.87 -25.03 0.98
CA GLY A 35 4.26 -24.75 0.59
C GLY A 35 4.46 -24.22 -0.83
N MET A 36 3.41 -24.06 -1.64
CA MET A 36 3.50 -23.39 -2.94
C MET A 36 3.86 -21.90 -2.78
N PRO A 37 4.68 -21.35 -3.70
CA PRO A 37 5.05 -19.95 -3.68
C PRO A 37 3.82 -19.07 -3.90
N SER A 38 3.59 -18.11 -2.99
CA SER A 38 2.43 -17.21 -3.09
C SER A 38 2.56 -16.24 -4.27
N PRO A 39 1.58 -16.18 -5.18
CA PRO A 39 1.58 -15.22 -6.29
C PRO A 39 1.40 -13.78 -5.80
N TYR A 40 0.91 -13.59 -4.58
CA TYR A 40 0.64 -12.28 -3.99
C TYR A 40 1.88 -11.63 -3.35
N ARG A 41 3.00 -12.35 -3.19
CA ARG A 41 4.18 -11.81 -2.52
C ARG A 41 4.79 -10.61 -3.26
N LYS A 42 4.87 -10.68 -4.60
CA LYS A 42 5.35 -9.58 -5.44
C LYS A 42 4.45 -8.33 -5.36
N PRO A 43 3.12 -8.42 -5.56
CA PRO A 43 2.27 -7.24 -5.47
C PRO A 43 2.20 -6.66 -4.05
N ILE A 44 2.30 -7.48 -2.98
CA ILE A 44 2.42 -6.96 -1.60
C ILE A 44 3.66 -6.07 -1.48
N MET A 45 4.81 -6.54 -1.96
CA MET A 45 6.07 -5.78 -1.87
C MET A 45 5.97 -4.46 -2.64
N ILE A 46 5.44 -4.49 -3.87
CA ILE A 46 5.26 -3.29 -4.70
C ILE A 46 4.33 -2.28 -4.03
N THR A 47 3.16 -2.73 -3.57
CA THR A 47 2.17 -1.86 -2.91
C THR A 47 2.67 -1.33 -1.57
N GLY A 48 3.52 -2.08 -0.85
CA GLY A 48 4.18 -1.62 0.37
C GLY A 48 5.18 -0.50 0.10
N ILE A 49 6.01 -0.64 -0.94
CA ILE A 49 6.94 0.42 -1.37
C ILE A 49 6.16 1.66 -1.83
N LEU A 50 5.08 1.48 -2.59
CA LEU A 50 4.24 2.58 -3.06
C LEU A 50 3.62 3.37 -1.89
N ASN A 51 3.13 2.68 -0.86
CA ASN A 51 2.63 3.32 0.36
C ASN A 51 3.73 4.10 1.09
N LEU A 52 4.92 3.53 1.22
CA LEU A 52 6.05 4.21 1.86
C LEU A 52 6.42 5.51 1.12
N VAL A 53 6.54 5.45 -0.21
CA VAL A 53 6.82 6.62 -1.06
C VAL A 53 5.71 7.66 -0.92
N GLY A 54 4.44 7.24 -0.94
CA GLY A 54 3.29 8.12 -0.75
C GLY A 54 3.31 8.84 0.60
N ILE A 55 3.66 8.15 1.68
CA ILE A 55 3.80 8.74 3.02
C ILE A 55 4.95 9.76 3.06
N ILE A 56 6.11 9.44 2.46
CA ILE A 56 7.27 10.35 2.42
C ILE A 56 6.88 11.65 1.69
N ILE A 57 6.22 11.55 0.54
CA ILE A 57 5.75 12.72 -0.23
C ILE A 57 4.76 13.54 0.60
N LEU A 58 3.83 12.87 1.31
CA LEU A 58 2.86 13.55 2.16
C LEU A 58 3.53 14.32 3.31
N ILE A 59 4.52 13.71 3.97
CA ILE A 59 5.30 14.34 5.05
C ILE A 59 6.09 15.54 4.52
N ILE A 60 6.81 15.38 3.41
CA ILE A 60 7.56 16.49 2.79
C ILE A 60 6.61 17.62 2.39
N GLY A 61 5.47 17.31 1.78
CA GLY A 61 4.46 18.29 1.40
C GLY A 61 3.83 19.02 2.59
N LEU A 62 3.73 18.37 3.75
CA LEU A 62 3.28 18.98 5.00
C LEU A 62 4.36 19.82 5.70
N LEU A 63 5.65 19.54 5.48
CA LEU A 63 6.77 20.30 6.07
C LEU A 63 7.09 21.59 5.31
N ILE A 64 6.81 21.61 3.99
CA ILE A 64 7.10 22.76 3.11
C ILE A 64 5.95 23.78 3.12
N HIS A 65 4.76 23.40 3.59
CA HIS A 65 3.56 24.25 3.69
C HIS A 65 3.31 24.69 5.13
#